data_AF-A0A2J4YZV7-F1
#
_entry.id   AF-A0A2J4YZV7-F1
#
_cell.length_a   1.000
_cell.length_b   1.000
_cell.length_c   1.000
_cell.angle_alpha   90.00
_cell.angle_beta   90.00
_cell.angle_gamma   90.00
#
_symmetry.space_group_name_H-M   'P 1'
#
loop_
_entity.id
_entity.type
_entity.pdbx_description
1 polymer ?
#
loop_
_entity_poly.entity_id
_entity_poly.type
_entity_poly.pdbx_seq_one_letter_code
_entity_poly.pdbx_strand_id
1 'polypeptide(L)'
;LWGLLSKQLMFVYNRLYHNVMPQGTPTAYEMIRQQLIKLMEEEEGYRYSVTAERYIREKTRLSRSGVMRILAALKTGGFIEMEEGKLIKINKLPAKY
;
A
#
# COMPACT_ATOMS: atom_id res chain seq x y z
N LEU A 1 -33.43 -3.77 25.04
CA LEU A 1 -32.05 -4.29 24.97
C LEU A 1 -31.37 -4.04 23.63
N TRP A 2 -31.97 -4.42 22.50
CA TRP A 2 -31.33 -4.34 21.16
C TRP A 2 -30.89 -2.94 20.71
N GLY A 3 -31.61 -1.87 21.08
CA GLY A 3 -31.24 -0.50 20.70
C GLY A 3 -29.99 0.05 21.38
N LEU A 4 -29.60 -0.50 22.55
CA LEU A 4 -28.37 -0.13 23.23
C LEU A 4 -27.17 -0.86 22.61
N LEU A 5 -27.34 -2.15 22.35
CA LEU A 5 -26.35 -2.95 21.64
C LEU A 5 -26.09 -2.43 20.23
N SER A 6 -27.13 -2.04 19.49
CA SER A 6 -26.98 -1.46 18.16
C SER A 6 -26.21 -0.14 18.20
N LYS A 7 -26.46 0.73 19.20
CA LYS A 7 -25.71 1.97 19.41
C LYS A 7 -24.23 1.70 19.71
N GLN A 8 -23.94 0.71 20.55
CA GLN A 8 -22.56 0.34 20.88
C GLN A 8 -21.83 -0.25 19.66
N LEU A 9 -22.48 -1.15 18.92
CA LEU A 9 -21.95 -1.71 17.67
C LEU A 9 -21.71 -0.63 16.63
N MET A 10 -22.66 0.31 16.47
CA MET A 10 -22.55 1.40 15.52
C MET A 10 -21.44 2.37 15.91
N PHE A 11 -21.24 2.63 17.20
CA PHE A 11 -20.13 3.45 17.69
C PHE A 11 -18.76 2.79 17.44
N VAL A 12 -18.63 1.51 17.77
CA VAL A 12 -17.40 0.73 17.52
C VAL A 12 -17.13 0.64 16.02
N TYR A 13 -18.15 0.33 15.22
CA TYR A 13 -18.06 0.28 13.77
C TYR A 13 -17.63 1.63 13.19
N ASN A 14 -18.26 2.72 13.61
CA ASN A 14 -17.97 4.06 13.11
C ASN A 14 -16.54 4.51 13.50
N ARG A 15 -16.09 4.19 14.72
CA ARG A 15 -14.72 4.44 15.19
C ARG A 15 -13.69 3.60 14.43
N LEU A 16 -13.96 2.32 14.17
CA LEU A 16 -13.10 1.47 13.36
C LEU A 16 -13.07 1.95 11.90
N TYR A 17 -14.23 2.28 11.35
CA TYR A 17 -14.34 2.77 9.98
C TYR A 17 -13.54 4.07 9.80
N HIS A 18 -13.70 5.06 10.69
CA HIS A 18 -12.92 6.30 10.62
C HIS A 18 -11.42 6.12 10.89
N ASN A 19 -11.03 5.19 11.76
CA ASN A 19 -9.61 5.00 12.10
C ASN A 19 -8.86 4.11 11.09
N VAL A 20 -9.58 3.26 10.35
CA VAL A 20 -8.98 2.26 9.46
C VAL A 20 -9.16 2.63 7.98
N MET A 21 -10.23 3.36 7.61
CA MET A 21 -10.46 3.81 6.24
C MET A 21 -10.01 5.27 6.05
N PRO A 22 -9.03 5.55 5.17
CA PRO A 22 -8.83 6.90 4.70
C PRO A 22 -10.12 7.41 4.04
N GLN A 23 -10.55 8.61 4.42
CA GLN A 23 -11.74 9.28 3.88
C GLN A 23 -11.47 9.69 2.43
N GLY A 24 -11.80 8.82 1.46
CA GLY A 24 -11.64 9.08 0.02
C GLY A 24 -11.14 7.88 -0.76
N THR A 25 -11.10 8.01 -2.09
CA THR A 25 -10.41 7.02 -2.92
C THR A 25 -8.90 7.13 -2.66
N PRO A 26 -8.20 6.04 -2.30
CA PRO A 26 -6.77 6.10 -2.05
C PRO A 26 -6.05 6.56 -3.31
N THR A 27 -5.14 7.51 -3.16
CA THR A 27 -4.31 7.99 -4.26
C THR A 27 -3.45 6.86 -4.81
N ALA A 28 -2.98 7.00 -6.06
CA ALA A 28 -2.07 6.03 -6.66
C ALA A 28 -0.82 5.81 -5.78
N TYR A 29 -0.33 6.86 -5.13
CA TYR A 29 0.79 6.76 -4.19
C TYR A 29 0.44 5.91 -2.97
N GLU A 30 -0.69 6.18 -2.30
CA GLU A 30 -1.10 5.43 -1.11
C GLU A 30 -1.31 3.94 -1.43
N MET A 31 -1.92 3.63 -2.57
CA MET A 31 -2.07 2.26 -3.04
C MET A 31 -0.71 1.59 -3.23
N ILE A 32 0.23 2.24 -3.92
CA ILE A 32 1.59 1.71 -4.16
C ILE A 32 2.33 1.53 -2.84
N ARG A 33 2.28 2.52 -1.95
CA ARG A 33 2.90 2.48 -0.62
C ARG A 33 2.40 1.26 0.16
N GLN A 34 1.10 1.02 0.17
CA GLN A 34 0.52 -0.13 0.84
C GLN A 34 0.97 -1.45 0.22
N GLN A 35 1.01 -1.56 -1.11
CA GLN A 35 1.45 -2.78 -1.79
C GLN A 35 2.96 -3.04 -1.62
N LEU A 36 3.79 -2.00 -1.54
CA LEU A 36 5.22 -2.16 -1.26
C LEU A 36 5.44 -2.74 0.14
N ILE A 37 4.70 -2.27 1.14
CA ILE A 37 4.76 -2.81 2.50
C ILE A 37 4.37 -4.29 2.48
N LYS A 38 3.24 -4.63 1.85
CA LYS A 38 2.80 -6.02 1.71
C LYS A 38 3.83 -6.90 1.00
N LEU A 39 4.41 -6.42 -0.10
CA LEU A 39 5.45 -7.14 -0.84
C LEU A 39 6.70 -7.40 0.02
N MET A 40 7.02 -6.53 0.98
CA MET A 40 8.14 -6.73 1.92
C MET A 40 7.82 -7.77 3.00
N GLU A 41 6.53 -7.99 3.30
CA GLU A 41 6.05 -9.00 4.26
C GLU A 41 5.93 -10.40 3.61
N GLU A 42 5.93 -10.48 2.27
CA GLU A 42 5.94 -11.76 1.54
C GLU A 42 7.23 -12.54 1.78
N GLU A 43 7.17 -13.86 1.55
CA GLU A 43 8.35 -14.72 1.60
C GLU A 43 9.43 -14.24 0.61
N GLU A 44 10.68 -14.29 1.05
CA GLU A 44 11.83 -13.80 0.29
C GLU A 44 11.94 -14.44 -1.10
N GLY A 45 11.70 -15.75 -1.21
CA GLY A 45 11.69 -16.45 -2.50
C GLY A 45 10.65 -15.90 -3.47
N TYR A 46 9.44 -15.62 -3.00
CA TYR A 46 8.40 -15.01 -3.82
C TYR A 46 8.75 -13.56 -4.18
N ARG A 47 9.21 -12.76 -3.21
CA ARG A 47 9.60 -11.36 -3.42
C ARG A 47 10.68 -11.19 -4.49
N TYR A 48 11.65 -12.11 -4.58
CA TYR A 48 12.66 -12.09 -5.65
C TYR A 48 12.21 -12.73 -6.97
N SER A 49 11.08 -13.43 -6.99
CA SER A 49 10.51 -14.01 -8.21
C SER A 49 9.67 -13.03 -9.03
N VAL A 50 9.22 -11.93 -8.41
CA VAL A 50 8.28 -10.97 -9.00
C VAL A 50 8.86 -9.55 -9.02
N THR A 51 8.58 -8.78 -10.07
CA THR A 51 8.91 -7.35 -10.07
C THR A 51 7.90 -6.59 -9.22
N ALA A 52 8.36 -5.54 -8.54
CA ALA A 52 7.49 -4.70 -7.72
C ALA A 52 6.34 -4.12 -8.56
N GLU A 53 6.65 -3.69 -9.80
CA GLU A 53 5.66 -3.18 -10.76
C GLU A 53 4.54 -4.19 -11.03
N ARG A 54 4.91 -5.44 -11.35
CA ARG A 54 3.95 -6.50 -11.66
C ARG A 54 3.07 -6.82 -10.46
N TYR A 55 3.68 -7.02 -9.28
CA TYR A 55 2.95 -7.28 -8.04
C TYR A 55 1.93 -6.18 -7.76
N ILE A 56 2.35 -4.92 -7.81
CA ILE A 56 1.48 -3.76 -7.59
C ILE A 56 0.35 -3.72 -8.62
N ARG A 57 0.64 -3.91 -9.90
CA ARG A 57 -0.35 -3.85 -10.98
C ARG A 57 -1.38 -4.98 -10.88
N GLU A 58 -0.98 -6.17 -10.44
CA GLU A 58 -1.90 -7.29 -10.23
C GLU A 58 -2.84 -7.07 -9.03
N LYS A 59 -2.43 -6.28 -8.03
CA LYS A 59 -3.21 -5.99 -6.80
C LYS A 59 -3.94 -4.65 -6.84
N THR A 60 -3.79 -3.87 -7.91
CA THR A 60 -4.39 -2.55 -8.07
C THR A 60 -4.97 -2.39 -9.48
N ARG A 61 -5.68 -1.29 -9.75
CA ARG A 61 -6.15 -0.93 -11.11
C ARG A 61 -5.28 0.14 -11.77
N LEU A 62 -4.05 0.32 -11.27
CA LEU A 62 -3.15 1.35 -11.74
C LEU A 62 -2.53 0.96 -13.09
N SER A 63 -2.30 1.97 -13.93
CA SER A 63 -1.56 1.77 -15.17
C SER A 63 -0.09 1.49 -14.88
N ARG A 64 0.55 0.71 -15.74
CA ARG A 64 2.00 0.43 -15.66
C ARG A 64 2.83 1.72 -15.60
N SER A 65 2.52 2.71 -16.44
CA SER A 65 3.24 3.99 -16.45
C SER A 65 3.06 4.78 -15.15
N GLY A 66 1.86 4.75 -14.57
CA GLY A 66 1.58 5.38 -13.27
C GLY A 66 2.37 4.75 -12.13
N VAL A 67 2.42 3.41 -12.09
CA VAL A 67 3.20 2.65 -11.12
C VAL A 67 4.70 2.95 -11.27
N MET A 68 5.22 2.84 -12.49
CA MET A 68 6.64 3.08 -12.76
C MET A 68 7.07 4.50 -12.41
N ARG A 69 6.23 5.52 -12.69
CA ARG A 69 6.52 6.91 -12.35
C ARG A 69 6.73 7.08 -10.83
N ILE A 70 5.87 6.47 -10.02
CA ILE A 70 5.95 6.57 -8.56
C ILE A 70 7.12 5.73 -8.02
N LEU A 71 7.33 4.51 -8.53
CA LEU A 71 8.48 3.68 -8.15
C LEU A 71 9.81 4.37 -8.47
N ALA A 72 9.93 5.01 -9.64
CA ALA A 72 11.11 5.78 -10.00
C ALA A 72 11.34 6.95 -9.04
N ALA A 73 10.29 7.74 -8.75
CA ALA A 73 10.38 8.83 -7.79
C ALA A 73 10.78 8.35 -6.38
N LEU A 74 10.26 7.20 -5.95
CA LEU A 74 10.61 6.61 -4.65
C LEU A 74 12.04 6.09 -4.60
N LYS A 75 12.51 5.46 -5.69
CA LYS A 75 13.89 5.01 -5.83
C LYS A 75 14.86 6.20 -5.83
N THR A 76 14.58 7.23 -6.64
CA THR A 76 15.40 8.45 -6.71
C THR A 76 15.44 9.19 -5.37
N GLY A 77 14.34 9.22 -4.63
CA GLY A 77 14.29 9.79 -3.27
C GLY A 77 14.96 8.93 -2.19
N GLY A 78 15.52 7.77 -2.54
CA GLY A 78 16.16 6.85 -1.58
C GLY A 78 15.18 6.15 -0.62
N PHE A 79 13.88 6.21 -0.90
CA PHE A 79 12.85 5.64 -0.04
C PHE A 79 12.76 4.12 -0.17
N ILE A 80 13.12 3.59 -1.35
CA ILE A 80 13.18 2.16 -1.64
C ILE A 80 14.44 1.83 -2.43
N GLU A 81 14.91 0.59 -2.28
CA GLU A 81 16.00 0.03 -3.07
C GLU A 81 15.45 -1.08 -3.95
N MET A 82 15.82 -1.03 -5.24
CA MET A 82 15.34 -1.97 -6.25
C MET A 82 16.45 -2.37 -7.20
N GLU A 83 16.58 -3.67 -7.43
CA GLU A 83 17.51 -4.32 -8.36
C GLU A 83 16.72 -5.17 -9.36
N GLU A 84 17.02 -5.03 -10.65
CA GLU A 84 16.30 -5.73 -11.74
C GLU A 84 14.76 -5.63 -11.65
N GLY A 85 14.25 -4.53 -11.09
CA GLY A 85 12.81 -4.30 -10.91
C GLY A 85 12.19 -4.99 -9.68
N LYS A 86 12.98 -5.72 -8.89
CA LYS A 86 12.58 -6.40 -7.65
C LYS A 86 12.77 -5.47 -6.46
N LEU A 87 11.91 -5.60 -5.45
CA LEU A 87 12.00 -4.80 -4.24
C LEU A 87 13.01 -5.42 -3.27
N ILE A 88 14.12 -4.74 -3.02
CA ILE A 88 15.19 -5.22 -2.13
C ILE A 88 14.98 -4.73 -0.70
N LYS A 89 14.67 -3.44 -0.53
CA LYS A 89 14.52 -2.82 0.78
C LYS A 89 13.57 -1.64 0.74
N ILE A 90 12.92 -1.38 1.88
CA ILE A 90 12.19 -0.15 2.17
C ILE A 90 12.96 0.58 3.26
N ASN A 91 13.30 1.85 3.01
CA ASN A 91 14.00 2.70 3.98
C ASN A 91 12.98 3.44 4.86
N LYS A 92 12.39 4.53 4.35
CA LYS A 92 11.34 5.27 5.07
C LYS A 92 10.34 5.88 4.11
N LEU A 93 9.22 5.20 3.88
CA LEU A 93 8.18 5.72 2.99
C LEU A 93 7.53 6.99 3.60
N PRO A 94 7.45 8.10 2.86
CA PRO A 94 6.77 9.30 3.34
C PRO A 94 5.30 9.01 3.68
N ALA A 95 4.75 9.76 4.63
CA ALA A 95 3.34 9.61 5.00
C ALA A 95 2.41 10.26 3.94
N LYS A 96 2.93 11.22 3.18
CA LYS A 96 2.22 11.98 2.15
C LYS A 96 3.15 12.29 0.98
N TYR A 97 2.62 12.25 -0.24
CA TYR A 97 3.29 12.57 -1.49
C TYR A 97 2.36 13.37 -2.39
#